data_AF-A0A484Z5W3-F1
#
_entry.id   AF-A0A484Z5W3-F1
#
_cell.length_a   1.000
_cell.length_b   1.000
_cell.length_c   1.000
_cell.angle_alpha   90.00
_cell.angle_beta   90.00
_cell.angle_gamma   90.00
#
_symmetry.space_group_name_H-M   'P 1'
#
loop_
_entity.id
_entity.type
_entity.pdbx_description
1 polymer ?
#
loop_
_entity_poly.entity_id
_entity_poly.type
_entity_poly.pdbx_seq_one_letter_code
_entity_poly.pdbx_strand_id
1 'polypeptide(L)'
;MRKLILLIFALAFAVMIYGVAVLGWWMAEISAVFLASAIIVGLIARMSEEELTSTFINGARDLLGVALIIGIARGIVVIMDKGMITHTILHSAEGLVTGLSTVAFINVMYWLEVVLSFLVPSSSGLAVLTMPIMAPLADFANVNRDLVVTAYQSASGIVNLVTPTSAVVMGGLAIAACLTCVISKWVAPLLAILTVVIMVALSLGALL
;
A
#
# COMPACT_ATOMS: atom_id res chain seq x y z
N MET A 1 -2.76 17.01 -28.82
CA MET A 1 -2.64 15.57 -28.54
C MET A 1 -2.22 15.30 -27.09
N ARG A 2 -1.03 15.71 -26.64
CA ARG A 2 -0.54 15.43 -25.26
C ARG A 2 -1.47 15.94 -24.13
N LYS A 3 -2.04 17.14 -24.25
CA LYS A 3 -3.03 17.68 -23.29
C LYS A 3 -4.31 16.83 -23.18
N LEU A 4 -4.74 16.23 -24.30
CA LEU A 4 -5.95 15.39 -24.35
C LEU A 4 -5.69 14.03 -23.69
N ILE A 5 -4.51 13.45 -23.92
CA ILE A 5 -4.06 12.21 -23.27
C ILE A 5 -3.98 12.40 -21.75
N LEU A 6 -3.40 13.51 -21.29
CA LEU A 6 -3.34 13.84 -19.86
C LEU A 6 -4.74 14.03 -19.25
N LEU A 7 -5.67 14.63 -20.00
CA LEU A 7 -7.06 14.78 -19.55
C LEU A 7 -7.74 13.42 -19.40
N ILE A 8 -7.59 12.52 -20.38
CA ILE A 8 -8.15 11.16 -20.32
C ILE A 8 -7.55 10.38 -19.16
N PHE A 9 -6.25 10.50 -18.94
CA PHE A 9 -5.58 9.89 -17.81
C PHE A 9 -6.16 10.40 -16.48
N ALA A 10 -6.29 11.73 -16.31
CA ALA A 10 -6.90 12.31 -15.12
C ALA A 10 -8.37 11.87 -14.94
N LEU A 11 -9.12 11.77 -16.03
CA LEU A 11 -10.52 11.33 -16.02
C LEU A 11 -10.64 9.85 -15.66
N ALA A 12 -9.74 8.98 -16.14
CA ALA A 12 -9.69 7.58 -15.75
C ALA A 12 -9.47 7.42 -14.23
N PHE A 13 -8.59 8.23 -13.64
CA PHE A 13 -8.41 8.27 -12.18
C PHE A 13 -9.66 8.77 -11.45
N ALA A 14 -10.31 9.83 -11.94
CA ALA A 14 -11.53 10.34 -11.34
C ALA A 14 -12.67 9.30 -11.36
N VAL A 15 -12.85 8.62 -12.50
CA VAL A 15 -13.84 7.54 -12.66
C VAL A 15 -13.51 6.36 -11.76
N MET A 16 -12.25 5.96 -11.67
CA MET A 16 -11.80 4.90 -10.76
C MET A 16 -12.10 5.26 -9.30
N ILE A 17 -11.76 6.47 -8.85
CA ILE A 17 -11.99 6.92 -7.47
C ILE A 17 -13.49 6.91 -7.16
N TYR A 18 -14.32 7.45 -8.04
CA TYR A 18 -15.78 7.44 -7.87
C TYR A 18 -16.34 6.02 -7.85
N GLY A 19 -15.87 5.16 -8.77
CA GLY A 19 -16.30 3.77 -8.86
C GLY A 19 -15.99 2.99 -7.58
N VAL A 20 -14.79 3.15 -7.03
CA VAL A 20 -14.40 2.47 -5.78
C VAL A 20 -15.14 3.06 -4.58
N ALA A 21 -15.21 4.38 -4.46
CA ALA A 21 -15.77 5.03 -3.28
C ALA A 21 -17.30 4.94 -3.17
N VAL A 22 -18.01 4.92 -4.30
CA VAL A 22 -19.49 5.02 -4.32
C VAL A 22 -20.14 3.77 -4.91
N LEU A 23 -19.59 3.22 -5.99
CA LEU A 23 -20.19 2.09 -6.71
C LEU A 23 -19.70 0.72 -6.21
N GLY A 24 -18.76 0.71 -5.26
CA GLY A 24 -18.20 -0.53 -4.70
C GLY A 24 -17.40 -1.34 -5.72
N TRP A 25 -16.83 -0.68 -6.73
CA TRP A 25 -16.02 -1.35 -7.76
C TRP A 25 -14.83 -2.08 -7.17
N TRP A 26 -14.52 -3.24 -7.74
CA TRP A 26 -13.38 -4.03 -7.35
C TRP A 26 -12.38 -4.13 -8.51
N MET A 27 -11.51 -5.14 -8.46
CA MET A 27 -10.40 -5.29 -9.40
C MET A 27 -10.82 -5.39 -10.87
N ALA A 28 -11.97 -6.02 -11.17
CA ALA A 28 -12.41 -6.22 -12.55
C ALA A 28 -12.78 -4.89 -13.20
N GLU A 29 -13.57 -4.06 -12.53
CA GLU A 29 -14.04 -2.77 -13.02
C GLU A 29 -12.89 -1.77 -13.12
N ILE A 30 -12.00 -1.74 -12.12
CA ILE A 30 -10.79 -0.89 -12.14
C ILE A 30 -9.91 -1.26 -13.33
N SER A 31 -9.66 -2.56 -13.56
CA SER A 31 -8.87 -3.05 -14.69
C SER A 31 -9.51 -2.68 -16.03
N ALA A 32 -10.84 -2.78 -16.13
CA ALA A 32 -11.58 -2.40 -17.33
C ALA A 32 -11.47 -0.91 -17.65
N VAL A 33 -11.54 -0.03 -16.64
CA VAL A 33 -11.34 1.42 -16.82
C VAL A 33 -9.96 1.74 -17.36
N PHE A 34 -8.91 1.16 -16.75
CA PHE A 34 -7.54 1.39 -17.21
C PHE A 34 -7.30 0.81 -18.61
N LEU A 35 -7.81 -0.38 -18.91
CA LEU A 35 -7.72 -0.99 -20.23
C LEU A 35 -8.44 -0.13 -21.29
N ALA A 36 -9.67 0.30 -21.02
CA ALA A 36 -10.42 1.18 -21.90
C ALA A 36 -9.69 2.50 -22.11
N SER A 37 -9.14 3.10 -21.04
CA SER A 37 -8.35 4.32 -21.13
C SER A 37 -7.10 4.16 -21.98
N ALA A 38 -6.40 3.02 -21.87
CA ALA A 38 -5.21 2.72 -22.67
C ALA A 38 -5.55 2.60 -24.16
N ILE A 39 -6.66 1.92 -24.50
CA ILE A 39 -7.16 1.83 -25.88
C ILE A 39 -7.52 3.21 -26.42
N ILE A 40 -8.28 4.02 -25.67
CA ILE A 40 -8.69 5.37 -26.08
C ILE A 40 -7.47 6.27 -26.30
N VAL A 41 -6.48 6.21 -25.40
CA VAL A 41 -5.21 6.96 -25.53
C VAL A 41 -4.45 6.52 -26.78
N GLY A 42 -4.35 5.21 -27.04
CA GLY A 42 -3.68 4.69 -28.22
C GLY A 42 -4.33 5.14 -29.53
N LEU A 43 -5.67 5.15 -29.59
CA LEU A 43 -6.43 5.67 -30.74
C LEU A 43 -6.19 7.18 -30.97
N ILE A 44 -6.18 7.98 -29.90
CA ILE A 44 -5.93 9.43 -29.97
C ILE A 44 -4.48 9.74 -30.35
N ALA A 45 -3.54 8.93 -29.87
CA ALA A 45 -2.13 9.00 -30.25
C ALA A 45 -1.88 8.54 -31.69
N ARG A 46 -2.89 7.97 -32.37
CA ARG A 46 -2.80 7.40 -33.72
C ARG A 46 -1.73 6.29 -33.81
N MET A 47 -1.60 5.51 -32.74
CA MET A 47 -0.72 4.33 -32.73
C MET A 47 -1.28 3.27 -33.68
N SER A 48 -0.41 2.52 -34.34
CA SER A 48 -0.85 1.33 -35.08
C SER A 48 -1.29 0.23 -34.10
N GLU A 49 -2.05 -0.77 -34.59
CA GLU A 49 -2.47 -1.90 -33.75
C GLU A 49 -1.28 -2.67 -33.17
N GLU A 50 -0.22 -2.83 -33.97
CA GLU A 50 1.03 -3.46 -33.55
C GLU A 50 1.75 -2.63 -32.47
N GLU A 51 1.82 -1.32 -32.65
CA GLU A 51 2.45 -0.41 -31.69
C GLU A 51 1.68 -0.37 -30.35
N LEU A 52 0.34 -0.32 -30.41
CA LEU A 52 -0.51 -0.34 -29.23
C LEU A 52 -0.36 -1.65 -28.46
N THR A 53 -0.42 -2.78 -29.18
CA THR A 53 -0.33 -4.13 -28.56
C THR A 53 1.05 -4.38 -27.98
N SER A 54 2.11 -4.06 -28.71
CA SER A 54 3.49 -4.22 -28.23
C SER A 54 3.78 -3.34 -27.03
N THR A 55 3.32 -2.07 -27.03
CA THR A 55 3.48 -1.16 -25.89
C THR A 55 2.73 -1.67 -24.66
N PHE A 56 1.50 -2.17 -24.83
CA PHE A 56 0.73 -2.75 -23.74
C PHE A 56 1.40 -4.00 -23.15
N ILE A 57 1.88 -4.92 -24.00
CA ILE A 57 2.60 -6.13 -23.56
C ILE A 57 3.89 -5.76 -22.83
N ASN A 58 4.64 -4.78 -23.33
CA ASN A 58 5.87 -4.33 -22.67
C ASN A 58 5.57 -3.78 -21.27
N GLY A 59 4.54 -2.94 -21.11
CA GLY A 59 4.12 -2.47 -19.78
C GLY A 59 3.65 -3.62 -18.86
N ALA A 60 2.95 -4.61 -19.41
CA ALA A 60 2.54 -5.80 -18.64
C ALA A 60 3.74 -6.66 -18.19
N ARG A 61 4.81 -6.76 -18.99
CA ARG A 61 6.05 -7.47 -18.63
C ARG A 61 6.74 -6.87 -17.42
N ASP A 62 6.70 -5.55 -17.26
CA ASP A 62 7.31 -4.87 -16.12
C ASP A 62 6.62 -5.24 -14.78
N LEU A 63 5.33 -5.60 -14.83
CA LEU A 63 4.54 -5.99 -13.66
C LEU A 63 4.49 -7.50 -13.41
N LEU A 64 4.95 -8.32 -14.34
CA LEU A 64 4.88 -9.79 -14.26
C LEU A 64 5.63 -10.34 -13.03
N GLY A 65 6.81 -9.79 -12.71
CA GLY A 65 7.58 -10.17 -11.52
C GLY A 65 6.83 -9.87 -10.22
N VAL A 66 6.21 -8.69 -10.14
CA VAL A 66 5.41 -8.28 -8.98
C VAL A 66 4.16 -9.16 -8.85
N ALA A 67 3.48 -9.47 -9.95
CA ALA A 67 2.29 -10.31 -9.97
C ALA A 67 2.57 -11.74 -9.45
N LEU A 68 3.71 -12.34 -9.82
CA LEU A 68 4.11 -13.66 -9.33
C LEU A 68 4.37 -13.66 -7.81
N ILE A 69 5.06 -12.63 -7.30
CA ILE A 69 5.32 -12.49 -5.87
C ILE A 69 4.01 -12.33 -5.09
N ILE A 70 3.10 -11.47 -5.57
CA ILE A 70 1.78 -11.27 -4.97
C ILE A 70 0.96 -12.57 -4.99
N GLY A 71 1.01 -13.33 -6.09
CA GLY A 71 0.33 -14.62 -6.20
C GLY A 71 0.83 -15.63 -5.16
N ILE A 72 2.14 -15.74 -4.97
CA ILE A 72 2.74 -16.61 -3.94
C ILE A 72 2.35 -16.14 -2.53
N ALA A 73 2.47 -14.85 -2.24
CA ALA A 73 2.10 -14.27 -0.95
C ALA A 73 0.61 -14.55 -0.63
N ARG A 74 -0.27 -14.41 -1.63
CA ARG A 74 -1.68 -14.75 -1.48
C ARG A 74 -1.89 -16.24 -1.25
N GLY A 75 -1.10 -17.11 -1.89
CA GLY A 75 -1.11 -18.55 -1.65
C GLY A 75 -0.82 -18.90 -0.18
N ILE A 76 0.17 -18.26 0.43
CA ILE A 76 0.51 -18.45 1.85
C ILE A 76 -0.69 -18.09 2.73
N VAL A 77 -1.32 -16.94 2.48
CA VAL A 77 -2.52 -16.50 3.22
C VAL A 77 -3.65 -17.52 3.11
N VAL A 78 -3.92 -18.04 1.91
CA VAL A 78 -4.96 -19.05 1.69
C VAL A 78 -4.65 -20.34 2.46
N ILE A 79 -3.39 -20.76 2.51
CA ILE A 79 -2.97 -21.94 3.28
C ILE A 79 -3.11 -21.69 4.79
N MET A 80 -2.71 -20.52 5.28
CA MET A 80 -2.84 -20.16 6.70
C MET A 80 -4.30 -20.09 7.15
N ASP A 81 -5.17 -19.56 6.29
CA ASP A 81 -6.61 -19.47 6.51
C ASP A 81 -7.24 -20.87 6.55
N LYS A 82 -7.03 -21.69 5.51
CA LYS A 82 -7.53 -23.08 5.45
C LYS A 82 -6.93 -23.99 6.52
N GLY A 83 -5.70 -23.70 6.96
CA GLY A 83 -5.00 -24.43 8.01
C GLY A 83 -5.38 -24.00 9.43
N MET A 84 -6.32 -23.06 9.60
CA MET A 84 -6.72 -22.49 10.90
C MET A 84 -5.57 -21.81 11.68
N ILE A 85 -4.45 -21.53 11.01
CA ILE A 85 -3.29 -20.85 11.60
C ILE A 85 -3.65 -19.39 11.90
N THR A 86 -4.32 -18.73 10.94
CA THR A 86 -4.83 -17.35 11.12
C THR A 86 -5.75 -17.26 12.34
N HIS A 87 -6.69 -18.19 12.49
CA HIS A 87 -7.59 -18.24 13.65
C HIS A 87 -6.86 -18.45 14.97
N THR A 88 -5.81 -19.29 14.99
CA THR A 88 -5.01 -19.53 16.20
C THR A 88 -4.21 -18.30 16.61
N ILE A 89 -3.63 -17.58 15.64
CA ILE A 89 -2.93 -16.31 15.87
C ILE A 89 -3.92 -15.26 16.38
N LEU A 90 -5.09 -15.13 15.75
CA LEU A 90 -6.15 -14.22 16.18
C LEU A 90 -6.59 -14.50 17.60
N HIS A 91 -6.90 -15.76 17.94
CA HIS A 91 -7.34 -16.13 19.29
C HIS A 91 -6.27 -15.85 20.36
N SER A 92 -4.99 -16.06 20.01
CA SER A 92 -3.87 -15.75 20.92
C SER A 92 -3.66 -14.23 21.07
N ALA A 93 -3.83 -13.47 19.98
CA ALA A 93 -3.70 -12.03 19.97
C ALA A 93 -4.92 -11.32 20.58
N GLU A 94 -6.11 -11.93 20.52
CA GLU A 94 -7.35 -11.43 21.13
C GLU A 94 -7.12 -11.17 22.61
N GLY A 95 -6.47 -12.08 23.36
CA GLY A 95 -6.16 -11.87 24.77
C GLY A 95 -5.15 -10.74 25.06
N LEU A 96 -4.35 -10.32 24.08
CA LEU A 96 -3.42 -9.19 24.20
C LEU A 96 -4.06 -7.85 23.83
N VAL A 97 -5.12 -7.91 23.02
CA VAL A 97 -5.80 -6.75 22.46
C VAL A 97 -7.07 -6.40 23.22
N THR A 98 -7.78 -7.40 23.73
CA THR A 98 -8.98 -7.24 24.56
C THR A 98 -8.63 -6.51 25.85
N GLY A 99 -9.13 -5.28 25.98
CA GLY A 99 -8.85 -4.38 27.11
C GLY A 99 -7.92 -3.21 26.80
N LEU A 100 -7.28 -3.18 25.63
CA LEU A 100 -6.63 -1.96 25.14
C LEU A 100 -7.69 -0.92 24.74
N SER A 101 -7.39 0.35 24.98
CA SER A 101 -8.20 1.42 24.39
C SER A 101 -8.02 1.44 22.87
N THR A 102 -9.05 1.86 22.14
CA THR A 102 -9.05 2.03 20.67
C THR A 102 -7.83 2.85 20.21
N VAL A 103 -7.46 3.87 20.99
CA VAL A 103 -6.27 4.71 20.78
C VAL A 103 -4.97 3.94 21.01
N ALA A 104 -4.86 3.14 22.07
CA ALA A 104 -3.66 2.34 22.31
C ALA A 104 -3.46 1.29 21.22
N PHE A 105 -4.55 0.63 20.80
CA PHE A 105 -4.51 -0.39 19.75
C PHE A 105 -3.95 0.14 18.43
N ILE A 106 -4.52 1.25 17.91
CA ILE A 106 -4.11 1.76 16.59
C ILE A 106 -2.65 2.24 16.58
N ASN A 107 -2.18 2.79 17.70
CA ASN A 107 -0.79 3.23 17.84
C ASN A 107 0.19 2.05 17.99
N VAL A 108 -0.18 1.00 18.73
CA VAL A 108 0.61 -0.24 18.80
C VAL A 108 0.71 -0.90 17.42
N MET A 109 -0.41 -0.95 16.70
CA MET A 109 -0.46 -1.48 15.34
C MET A 109 0.43 -0.68 14.39
N TYR A 110 0.40 0.66 14.46
CA TYR A 110 1.30 1.51 13.71
C TYR A 110 2.78 1.14 13.94
N TRP A 111 3.21 0.99 15.19
CA TRP A 111 4.59 0.62 15.50
C TRP A 111 4.97 -0.78 15.05
N LEU A 112 4.03 -1.73 15.13
CA LEU A 112 4.22 -3.07 14.59
C LEU A 112 4.43 -3.03 13.08
N GLU A 113 3.62 -2.26 12.36
CA GLU A 113 3.76 -2.08 10.91
C GLU A 113 5.05 -1.31 10.55
N VAL A 114 5.55 -0.40 11.39
CA VAL A 114 6.86 0.24 11.19
C VAL A 114 7.98 -0.81 11.24
N VAL A 115 7.95 -1.70 12.23
CA VAL A 115 8.94 -2.79 12.35
C VAL A 115 8.83 -3.75 11.17
N LEU A 116 7.62 -4.18 10.82
CA LEU A 116 7.39 -5.10 9.72
C LEU A 116 7.76 -4.48 8.37
N SER A 117 7.49 -3.19 8.14
CA SER A 117 7.88 -2.50 6.91
C SER A 117 9.38 -2.29 6.80
N PHE A 118 10.11 -2.23 7.92
CA PHE A 118 11.57 -2.22 7.87
C PHE A 118 12.12 -3.57 7.41
N LEU A 119 11.50 -4.67 7.84
CA LEU A 119 11.88 -6.05 7.47
C LEU A 119 11.42 -6.42 6.05
N VAL A 120 10.23 -5.96 5.66
CA VAL A 120 9.58 -6.25 4.38
C VAL A 120 9.44 -4.94 3.59
N PRO A 121 10.42 -4.58 2.74
CA PRO A 121 10.47 -3.28 2.06
C PRO A 121 9.47 -3.13 0.90
N SER A 122 8.65 -4.16 0.64
CA SER A 122 7.59 -4.11 -0.36
C SER A 122 6.28 -3.72 0.32
N SER A 123 5.75 -2.53 0.01
CA SER A 123 4.45 -2.10 0.52
C SER A 123 3.36 -3.12 0.14
N SER A 124 3.21 -3.43 -1.15
CA SER A 124 2.20 -4.40 -1.62
C SER A 124 2.38 -5.80 -1.00
N GLY A 125 3.62 -6.27 -0.84
CA GLY A 125 3.90 -7.56 -0.20
C GLY A 125 3.53 -7.57 1.29
N LEU A 126 3.86 -6.49 2.00
CA LEU A 126 3.51 -6.32 3.40
C LEU A 126 1.99 -6.28 3.61
N ALA A 127 1.25 -5.54 2.77
CA ALA A 127 -0.21 -5.48 2.85
C ALA A 127 -0.86 -6.87 2.68
N VAL A 128 -0.36 -7.66 1.70
CA VAL A 128 -0.87 -9.02 1.47
C VAL A 128 -0.58 -9.92 2.67
N LEU A 129 0.55 -9.74 3.35
CA LEU A 129 0.94 -10.50 4.53
C LEU A 129 0.13 -10.13 5.78
N THR A 130 0.00 -8.83 6.09
CA THR A 130 -0.49 -8.39 7.40
C THR A 130 -2.00 -8.16 7.45
N MET A 131 -2.60 -7.66 6.37
CA MET A 131 -4.04 -7.30 6.36
C MET A 131 -4.99 -8.45 6.70
N PRO A 132 -4.76 -9.71 6.26
CA PRO A 132 -5.62 -10.83 6.65
C PRO A 132 -5.65 -11.10 8.16
N ILE A 133 -4.63 -10.66 8.91
CA ILE A 133 -4.51 -10.85 10.35
C ILE A 133 -4.95 -9.57 11.09
N MET A 134 -4.45 -8.41 10.65
CA MET A 134 -4.68 -7.12 11.32
C MET A 134 -6.10 -6.60 11.14
N ALA A 135 -6.72 -6.82 9.97
CA ALA A 135 -8.07 -6.32 9.73
C ALA A 135 -9.12 -7.01 10.60
N PRO A 136 -9.15 -8.35 10.75
CA PRO A 136 -10.03 -8.98 11.73
C PRO A 136 -9.67 -8.63 13.19
N LEU A 137 -8.38 -8.42 13.50
CA LEU A 137 -7.96 -8.03 14.84
C LEU A 137 -8.51 -6.64 15.24
N ALA A 138 -8.68 -5.75 14.26
CA ALA A 138 -9.32 -4.45 14.44
C ALA A 138 -10.76 -4.56 14.94
N ASP A 139 -11.51 -5.56 14.44
CA ASP A 139 -12.90 -5.79 14.82
C ASP A 139 -13.01 -6.16 16.31
N PHE A 140 -12.06 -6.95 16.84
CA PHE A 140 -12.00 -7.28 18.28
C PHE A 140 -11.65 -6.07 19.16
N ALA A 141 -10.90 -5.10 18.62
CA ALA A 141 -10.54 -3.86 19.30
C ALA A 141 -11.57 -2.73 19.11
N ASN A 142 -12.67 -3.01 18.38
CA ASN A 142 -13.69 -2.03 17.99
C ASN A 142 -13.09 -0.80 17.25
N VAL A 143 -12.16 -1.07 16.33
CA VAL A 143 -11.46 -0.07 15.50
C VAL A 143 -11.83 -0.31 14.04
N ASN A 144 -12.16 0.74 13.30
CA ASN A 144 -12.49 0.58 11.89
C ASN A 144 -11.27 0.10 11.07
N ARG A 145 -11.51 -0.80 10.11
CA ARG A 145 -10.45 -1.42 9.29
C ARG A 145 -9.74 -0.41 8.37
N ASP A 146 -10.38 0.69 8.00
CA ASP A 146 -9.78 1.79 7.22
C ASP A 146 -8.69 2.52 8.03
N LEU A 147 -8.86 2.66 9.34
CA LEU A 147 -7.81 3.18 10.23
C LEU A 147 -6.60 2.24 10.26
N VAL A 148 -6.82 0.92 10.26
CA VAL A 148 -5.73 -0.07 10.17
C VAL A 148 -4.96 0.06 8.85
N VAL A 149 -5.66 0.21 7.73
CA VAL A 149 -5.02 0.47 6.43
C VAL A 149 -4.25 1.79 6.47
N THR A 150 -4.82 2.82 7.10
CA THR A 150 -4.16 4.14 7.25
C THR A 150 -2.90 4.04 8.11
N ALA A 151 -2.94 3.28 9.21
CA ALA A 151 -1.80 3.05 10.09
C ALA A 151 -0.68 2.32 9.35
N TYR A 152 -1.00 1.23 8.64
CA TYR A 152 -0.05 0.50 7.80
C TYR A 152 0.57 1.39 6.70
N GLN A 153 -0.25 2.14 5.96
CA GLN A 153 0.24 3.02 4.88
C GLN A 153 1.15 4.12 5.42
N SER A 154 0.78 4.70 6.57
CA SER A 154 1.59 5.72 7.24
C SER A 154 2.92 5.15 7.75
N ALA A 155 2.88 3.97 8.36
CA ALA A 155 4.07 3.26 8.84
C ALA A 155 5.02 2.93 7.69
N SER A 156 4.51 2.34 6.60
CA SER A 156 5.32 2.03 5.42
C SER A 156 5.89 3.29 4.77
N GLY A 157 5.09 4.37 4.72
CA GLY A 157 5.53 5.68 4.24
C GLY A 157 6.74 6.22 5.00
N ILE A 158 6.70 6.22 6.34
CA ILE A 158 7.82 6.68 7.18
C ILE A 158 9.08 5.84 6.94
N VAL A 159 8.93 4.52 6.95
CA VAL A 159 10.07 3.61 6.80
C VAL A 159 10.75 3.80 5.44
N ASN A 160 9.97 3.93 4.37
CA ASN A 160 10.46 4.09 3.00
C ASN A 160 11.23 5.39 2.74
N LEU A 161 11.19 6.36 3.66
CA LEU A 161 11.98 7.60 3.60
C LEU A 161 13.44 7.42 4.05
N VAL A 162 13.74 6.34 4.77
CA VAL A 162 15.03 6.17 5.47
C VAL A 162 15.73 4.88 5.10
N THR A 163 14.96 3.85 4.74
CA THR A 163 15.52 2.53 4.50
C THR A 163 16.40 2.50 3.25
N PRO A 164 17.59 1.88 3.32
CA PRO A 164 18.46 1.69 2.16
C PRO A 164 17.88 0.71 1.14
N THR A 165 16.78 0.01 1.48
CA THR A 165 16.05 -0.87 0.58
C THR A 165 15.08 -0.12 -0.33
N SER A 166 14.83 1.17 -0.05
CA SER A 166 14.02 2.05 -0.91
C SER A 166 14.84 2.51 -2.12
N ALA A 167 14.44 2.05 -3.31
CA ALA A 167 15.10 2.40 -4.57
C ALA A 167 15.13 3.93 -4.82
N VAL A 168 14.10 4.64 -4.36
CA VAL A 168 14.02 6.11 -4.47
C VAL A 168 15.07 6.78 -3.59
N VAL A 169 15.21 6.32 -2.34
CA VAL A 169 16.20 6.87 -1.39
C VAL A 169 17.62 6.60 -1.89
N MET A 170 17.91 5.36 -2.31
CA MET A 170 19.22 5.00 -2.85
C MET A 170 19.53 5.71 -4.17
N GLY A 171 18.55 5.88 -5.05
CA GLY A 171 18.69 6.65 -6.29
C GLY A 171 19.00 8.11 -6.03
N GLY A 172 18.30 8.75 -5.08
CA GLY A 172 18.57 10.12 -4.65
C GLY A 172 19.94 10.28 -4.01
N LEU A 173 20.35 9.32 -3.16
CA LEU A 173 21.67 9.30 -2.51
C LEU A 173 22.81 9.16 -3.53
N ALA A 174 22.63 8.35 -4.57
CA ALA A 174 23.60 8.16 -5.64
C ALA A 174 23.85 9.47 -6.42
N ILE A 175 22.79 10.25 -6.68
CA ILE A 175 22.90 11.57 -7.31
C ILE A 175 23.55 12.58 -6.38
N ALA A 176 23.20 12.55 -5.09
CA ALA A 176 23.71 13.47 -4.08
C ALA A 176 25.14 13.13 -3.59
N ALA A 177 25.72 12.01 -4.04
CA ALA A 177 27.02 11.49 -3.62
C ALA A 177 27.19 11.44 -2.07
N CYS A 178 26.13 11.05 -1.36
CA CYS A 178 26.09 11.07 0.11
C CYS A 178 25.84 9.68 0.69
N LEU A 179 26.40 9.40 1.88
CA LEU A 179 26.15 8.15 2.61
C LEU A 179 24.77 8.16 3.28
N THR A 180 24.08 7.01 3.24
CA THR A 180 22.77 6.78 3.88
C THR A 180 22.77 7.15 5.36
N CYS A 181 23.87 6.89 6.09
CA CYS A 181 24.01 7.22 7.51
C CYS A 181 23.98 8.73 7.80
N VAL A 182 24.39 9.57 6.85
CA VAL A 182 24.37 11.03 7.01
C VAL A 182 22.96 11.56 6.81
N ILE A 183 22.27 11.10 5.77
CA ILE A 183 20.89 11.52 5.47
C ILE A 183 19.91 11.01 6.53
N SER A 184 20.09 9.81 7.08
CA SER A 184 19.25 9.31 8.18
C SER A 184 19.25 10.24 9.40
N LYS A 185 20.41 10.82 9.76
CA LYS A 185 20.52 11.80 10.87
C LYS A 185 19.85 13.13 10.54
N TRP A 186 19.92 13.57 9.29
CA TRP A 186 19.27 14.80 8.83
C TRP A 186 17.75 14.66 8.72
N VAL A 187 17.27 13.48 8.35
CA VAL A 187 15.83 13.16 8.19
C VAL A 187 15.20 12.81 9.55
N ALA A 188 15.98 12.38 10.54
CA ALA A 188 15.50 12.07 11.90
C ALA A 188 14.53 13.09 12.53
N PRO A 189 14.79 14.42 12.54
CA PRO A 189 13.82 15.40 13.06
C PRO A 189 12.51 15.41 12.28
N LEU A 190 12.55 15.24 10.96
CA LEU A 190 11.35 15.14 10.14
C LEU A 190 10.55 13.86 10.46
N LEU A 191 11.23 12.72 10.62
CA LEU A 191 10.57 11.45 11.00
C LEU A 191 9.89 11.56 12.35
N ALA A 192 10.54 12.22 13.32
CA ALA A 192 9.96 12.42 14.64
C ALA A 192 8.68 13.25 14.55
N ILE A 193 8.72 14.37 13.82
CA ILE A 193 7.53 15.22 13.59
C ILE A 193 6.42 14.43 12.90
N LEU A 194 6.74 13.73 11.80
CA LEU A 194 5.76 12.93 11.06
C LEU A 194 5.18 11.80 11.90
N THR A 195 6.00 11.12 12.71
CA THR A 195 5.53 10.07 13.62
C THR A 195 4.54 10.65 14.63
N VAL A 196 4.86 11.78 15.25
CA VAL A 196 3.94 12.43 16.19
C VAL A 196 2.64 12.85 15.51
N VAL A 197 2.71 13.47 14.33
CA VAL A 197 1.52 13.87 13.57
C VAL A 197 0.65 12.67 13.21
N ILE A 198 1.25 11.57 12.73
CA ILE A 198 0.54 10.34 12.38
C ILE A 198 -0.10 9.72 13.62
N MET A 199 0.62 9.60 14.72
CA MET A 199 0.10 9.04 15.97
C MET A 199 -1.09 9.87 16.49
N VAL A 200 -0.99 11.21 16.44
CA VAL A 200 -2.11 12.10 16.81
C VAL A 200 -3.29 11.93 15.86
N ALA A 201 -3.05 11.91 14.55
CA ALA A 201 -4.11 11.75 13.55
C ALA A 201 -4.83 10.39 13.68
N LEU A 202 -4.09 9.31 13.90
CA LEU A 202 -4.64 7.97 14.15
C LEU A 202 -5.42 7.93 15.46
N SER A 203 -4.90 8.57 16.52
CA SER A 203 -5.59 8.65 17.80
C SER A 203 -6.89 9.43 17.71
N LEU A 204 -6.91 10.54 16.98
CA LEU A 204 -8.13 11.31 16.73
C LEU A 204 -9.12 10.52 15.87
N GLY A 205 -8.64 9.86 14.80
CA GLY A 205 -9.47 9.01 13.95
C GLY A 205 -10.09 7.83 14.70
N ALA A 206 -9.38 7.27 15.68
CA ALA A 206 -9.88 6.20 16.54
C ALA A 206 -10.91 6.65 17.59
N LEU A 207 -11.02 7.97 17.84
CA LEU A 207 -11.99 8.53 18.79
C LEU A 207 -13.28 9.03 18.11
N LEU A 208 -13.28 9.12 16.77
CA LEU A 208 -14.42 9.50 15.95
C LEU A 208 -15.24 8.28 15.54
#